data_AF-A0A7C6SIK5-F1
#
_entry.id   AF-A0A7C6SIK5-F1
#
_cell.length_a   1.000
_cell.length_b   1.000
_cell.length_c   1.000
_cell.angle_alpha   90.00
_cell.angle_beta   90.00
_cell.angle_gamma   90.00
#
_symmetry.space_group_name_H-M   'P 1'
#
loop_
_entity.id
_entity.type
_entity.pdbx_description
1 polymer ?
#
loop_
_entity_poly.entity_id
_entity_poly.type
_entity_poly.pdbx_seq_one_letter_code
_entity_poly.pdbx_strand_id
1 'polypeptide(L)'
;CAIQIMYLFNNGLFVLPKEFTFAQYARRGFFELLVVTVINIGLIVICTSLFKEHKALKAILTIMTICTYIMIFSAAYRMLLYTSAYHLTFFRLLVLLFLIIDFFVLAGVIISVYNSKFPLFNYCVLITAIFYIGFSLSKPDVFIADYNFKHMESVDKMNMYFLTNELSYDAAPVIINYLDEIKDQISSYERLDYIDYLNDIIERQENRGIRDYNLSLKMASDTAKEYYLE
;
A
#
# COMPACT_ATOMS: atom_id res chain seq x y z
N CYS A 1 -21.35 -10.26 -5.22
CA CYS A 1 -22.13 -9.06 -5.58
C CYS A 1 -23.30 -8.82 -4.62
N ALA A 2 -24.50 -9.42 -4.78
CA ALA A 2 -25.67 -9.09 -3.94
C ALA A 2 -25.45 -9.35 -2.43
N ILE A 3 -24.76 -10.43 -2.06
CA ILE A 3 -24.44 -10.74 -0.65
C ILE A 3 -23.37 -9.78 -0.10
N GLN A 4 -22.39 -9.35 -0.89
CA GLN A 4 -21.38 -8.35 -0.50
C GLN A 4 -21.97 -6.94 -0.40
N ILE A 5 -22.86 -6.59 -1.34
CA ILE A 5 -23.64 -5.35 -1.33
C ILE A 5 -24.57 -5.36 -0.11
N MET A 6 -25.29 -6.45 0.14
CA MET A 6 -26.09 -6.58 1.36
C MET A 6 -25.21 -6.54 2.61
N TYR A 7 -24.05 -7.20 2.69
CA TYR A 7 -23.16 -7.05 3.84
C TYR A 7 -22.62 -5.61 3.99
N LEU A 8 -22.37 -4.91 2.89
CA LEU A 8 -21.92 -3.52 2.86
C LEU A 8 -23.02 -2.55 3.31
N PHE A 9 -24.28 -2.80 2.96
CA PHE A 9 -25.42 -1.92 3.26
C PHE A 9 -26.21 -2.34 4.51
N ASN A 10 -26.16 -3.61 4.93
CA ASN A 10 -26.91 -4.17 6.07
C ASN A 10 -26.17 -4.00 7.41
N ASN A 11 -24.84 -3.83 7.39
CA ASN A 11 -24.06 -3.48 8.59
C ASN A 11 -23.88 -1.96 8.80
N GLY A 12 -24.61 -1.15 8.03
CA GLY A 12 -24.70 0.30 8.22
C GLY A 12 -23.51 1.06 7.65
N LEU A 13 -23.83 2.15 6.95
CA LEU A 13 -22.89 3.18 6.48
C LEU A 13 -22.13 3.87 7.64
N PHE A 14 -22.35 3.49 8.90
CA PHE A 14 -22.02 4.32 10.06
C PHE A 14 -21.84 3.61 11.41
N VAL A 15 -21.86 2.28 11.53
CA VAL A 15 -21.80 1.65 12.87
C VAL A 15 -20.78 0.52 12.90
N LEU A 16 -19.66 0.80 13.57
CA LEU A 16 -18.72 -0.20 14.06
C LEU A 16 -19.44 -1.06 15.11
N PRO A 17 -19.75 -2.35 14.87
CA PRO A 17 -20.22 -3.23 15.93
C PRO A 17 -19.02 -3.48 16.85
N LYS A 18 -19.18 -3.22 18.16
CA LYS A 18 -18.14 -3.28 19.21
C LYS A 18 -17.45 -4.65 19.40
N GLU A 19 -17.67 -5.63 18.51
CA GLU A 19 -17.26 -7.03 18.72
C GLU A 19 -16.39 -7.63 17.60
N PHE A 20 -15.91 -6.85 16.62
CA PHE A 20 -14.99 -7.37 15.61
C PHE A 20 -13.64 -6.64 15.60
N THR A 21 -12.55 -7.41 15.68
CA THR A 21 -11.19 -6.91 15.51
C THR A 21 -10.92 -6.51 14.05
N PHE A 22 -10.49 -5.27 13.83
CA PHE A 22 -10.19 -4.70 12.50
C PHE A 22 -9.33 -5.61 11.59
N ALA A 23 -8.43 -6.40 12.17
CA ALA A 23 -7.56 -7.33 11.45
C ALA A 23 -8.28 -8.50 10.75
N GLN A 24 -9.45 -8.92 11.25
CA GLN A 24 -10.23 -10.01 10.64
C GLN A 24 -11.06 -9.50 9.45
N TYR A 25 -11.46 -8.22 9.48
CA TYR A 25 -12.19 -7.56 8.40
C TYR A 25 -11.28 -7.25 7.19
N ALA A 26 -10.03 -6.83 7.42
CA ALA A 26 -9.07 -6.52 6.35
C ALA A 26 -8.67 -7.75 5.51
N ARG A 27 -8.55 -8.94 6.14
CA ARG A 27 -8.17 -10.16 5.41
C ARG A 27 -9.26 -10.65 4.44
N ARG A 28 -10.54 -10.43 4.70
CA ARG A 28 -11.62 -10.89 3.80
C ARG A 28 -11.63 -10.15 2.46
N GLY A 29 -11.41 -8.83 2.45
CA GLY A 29 -11.46 -8.03 1.22
C GLY A 29 -10.36 -8.37 0.20
N PHE A 30 -9.15 -8.72 0.68
CA PHE A 30 -8.04 -9.12 -0.20
C PHE A 30 -8.31 -10.46 -0.90
N PHE A 31 -8.84 -11.46 -0.19
CA PHE A 31 -9.21 -12.74 -0.80
C PHE A 31 -10.35 -12.58 -1.81
N GLU A 32 -11.29 -11.67 -1.57
CA GLU A 32 -12.36 -11.37 -2.53
C GLU A 32 -11.82 -10.79 -3.85
N LEU A 33 -10.83 -9.88 -3.79
CA LEU A 33 -10.15 -9.35 -4.98
C LEU A 33 -9.36 -10.44 -5.72
N LEU A 34 -8.61 -11.26 -4.98
CA LEU A 34 -7.82 -12.36 -5.55
C LEU A 34 -8.71 -13.36 -6.30
N VAL A 35 -9.85 -13.73 -5.71
CA VAL A 35 -10.84 -14.60 -6.35
C VAL A 35 -11.40 -13.96 -7.62
N VAL A 36 -11.69 -12.66 -7.60
CA VAL A 36 -12.23 -11.97 -8.78
C VAL A 36 -11.20 -11.84 -9.90
N THR A 37 -9.93 -11.59 -9.59
CA THR A 37 -8.85 -11.57 -10.58
C THR A 37 -8.66 -12.95 -11.21
N VAL A 38 -8.70 -14.03 -10.42
CA VAL A 38 -8.66 -15.42 -10.93
C VAL A 38 -9.85 -15.71 -11.84
N ILE A 39 -11.07 -15.30 -11.46
CA ILE A 39 -12.27 -15.47 -12.30
C ILE A 39 -12.11 -14.70 -13.61
N ASN A 40 -11.61 -13.47 -13.58
CA ASN A 40 -11.45 -12.65 -14.77
C ASN A 40 -10.39 -13.24 -15.74
N ILE A 41 -9.27 -13.72 -15.20
CA ILE A 41 -8.23 -14.43 -15.98
C ILE A 41 -8.79 -15.73 -16.57
N GLY A 42 -9.49 -16.55 -15.76
CA GLY A 42 -10.12 -17.78 -16.23
C GLY A 42 -11.11 -17.51 -17.37
N LEU A 43 -11.85 -16.40 -17.28
CA LEU A 43 -12.83 -16.01 -18.29
C LEU A 43 -12.16 -15.50 -19.58
N ILE A 44 -11.02 -14.81 -19.50
CA ILE A 44 -10.19 -14.46 -20.68
C ILE A 44 -9.68 -15.74 -21.37
N VAL A 45 -9.13 -16.69 -20.62
CA VAL A 45 -8.62 -17.96 -21.18
C VAL A 45 -9.75 -18.76 -21.85
N ILE A 46 -10.92 -18.82 -21.22
CA ILE A 46 -12.13 -19.45 -21.78
C ILE A 46 -12.61 -18.72 -23.03
N CYS A 47 -12.63 -17.38 -23.03
CA CYS A 47 -13.00 -16.57 -24.19
C CYS A 47 -12.07 -16.81 -25.39
N THR A 48 -10.76 -16.87 -25.16
CA THR A 48 -9.77 -17.11 -26.23
C THR A 48 -9.76 -18.57 -26.69
N SER A 49 -10.04 -19.52 -25.81
CA SER A 49 -9.97 -20.96 -26.11
C SER A 49 -11.25 -21.53 -26.72
N LEU A 50 -12.44 -21.00 -26.43
CA LEU A 50 -13.68 -21.72 -26.71
C LEU A 50 -14.63 -21.09 -27.72
N PHE A 51 -14.68 -19.76 -27.93
CA PHE A 51 -15.81 -19.19 -28.67
C PHE A 51 -15.51 -17.99 -29.58
N LYS A 52 -15.84 -18.17 -30.88
CA LYS A 52 -16.23 -17.07 -31.77
C LYS A 52 -17.46 -16.36 -31.19
N GLU A 53 -17.30 -15.09 -30.78
CA GLU A 53 -18.33 -14.02 -30.75
C GLU A 53 -19.73 -14.40 -30.20
N HIS A 54 -19.86 -14.84 -28.93
CA HIS A 54 -21.18 -14.97 -28.28
C HIS A 54 -21.56 -13.73 -27.45
N LYS A 55 -22.67 -13.07 -27.81
CA LYS A 55 -23.21 -11.86 -27.12
C LYS A 55 -23.54 -12.07 -25.64
N ALA A 56 -23.97 -13.28 -25.25
CA ALA A 56 -24.28 -13.60 -23.85
C ALA A 56 -23.03 -13.56 -22.94
N LEU A 57 -21.88 -13.99 -23.47
CA LEU A 57 -20.61 -13.98 -22.74
C LEU A 57 -20.11 -12.54 -22.51
N LYS A 58 -20.25 -11.67 -23.53
CA LYS A 58 -19.97 -10.23 -23.38
C LYS A 58 -20.84 -9.59 -22.30
N ALA A 59 -22.14 -9.92 -22.26
CA ALA A 59 -23.05 -9.38 -21.24
C ALA A 59 -22.67 -9.82 -19.81
N ILE A 60 -22.39 -11.11 -19.60
CA ILE A 60 -21.99 -11.64 -18.28
C ILE A 60 -20.66 -11.00 -17.83
N LEU A 61 -19.70 -10.85 -18.74
CA LEU A 61 -18.39 -10.26 -18.44
C LEU A 61 -18.49 -8.77 -18.08
N THR A 62 -19.35 -8.02 -18.79
CA THR A 62 -19.62 -6.61 -18.46
C THR A 62 -20.26 -6.50 -17.07
N ILE A 63 -21.25 -7.34 -16.75
CA ILE A 63 -21.91 -7.35 -15.42
C ILE A 63 -20.91 -7.70 -14.32
N MET A 64 -20.07 -8.71 -14.54
CA MET A 64 -19.03 -9.11 -13.58
C MET A 64 -18.03 -7.97 -13.35
N THR A 65 -17.56 -7.32 -14.43
CA THR A 65 -16.64 -6.19 -14.32
C THR A 65 -17.23 -5.01 -13.55
N ILE A 66 -18.50 -4.65 -13.83
CA ILE A 66 -19.19 -3.59 -13.08
C ILE A 66 -19.28 -3.94 -11.59
N CYS A 67 -19.62 -5.18 -11.27
CA CYS A 67 -19.62 -5.61 -9.87
C CYS A 67 -18.23 -5.49 -9.24
N THR A 68 -17.17 -5.89 -9.96
CA THR A 68 -15.79 -5.76 -9.47
C THR A 68 -15.41 -4.30 -9.19
N TYR A 69 -15.82 -3.35 -10.04
CA TYR A 69 -15.58 -1.92 -9.77
C TYR A 69 -16.21 -1.45 -8.46
N ILE A 70 -17.45 -1.88 -8.19
CA ILE A 70 -18.13 -1.55 -6.92
C ILE A 70 -17.34 -2.12 -5.74
N MET A 71 -16.79 -3.32 -5.87
CA MET A 71 -15.98 -3.92 -4.81
C MET A 71 -14.64 -3.21 -4.60
N ILE A 72 -13.96 -2.83 -5.69
CA ILE A 72 -12.71 -2.05 -5.62
C ILE A 72 -12.95 -0.74 -4.88
N PHE A 73 -14.02 -0.02 -5.24
CA PHE A 73 -14.35 1.24 -4.58
C PHE A 73 -14.67 1.05 -3.08
N SER A 74 -15.41 -0.01 -2.74
CA SER A 74 -15.72 -0.36 -1.36
C SER A 74 -14.45 -0.72 -0.55
N ALA A 75 -13.55 -1.51 -1.13
CA ALA A 75 -12.29 -1.89 -0.51
C ALA A 75 -11.38 -0.67 -0.31
N ALA A 76 -11.25 0.20 -1.33
CA ALA A 76 -10.49 1.44 -1.26
C ALA A 76 -11.02 2.34 -0.13
N TYR A 77 -12.34 2.54 -0.05
CA TYR A 77 -12.96 3.34 1.01
C TYR A 77 -12.66 2.79 2.41
N ARG A 78 -12.81 1.47 2.61
CA ARG A 78 -12.47 0.82 3.89
C ARG A 78 -11.00 1.00 4.25
N MET A 79 -10.12 0.94 3.25
CA MET A 79 -8.68 1.06 3.45
C MET A 79 -8.27 2.49 3.81
N LEU A 80 -8.89 3.48 3.17
CA LEU A 80 -8.71 4.89 3.51
C LEU A 80 -9.24 5.22 4.91
N LEU A 81 -10.43 4.71 5.26
CA LEU A 81 -10.99 4.87 6.60
C LEU A 81 -10.11 4.23 7.67
N TYR A 82 -9.59 3.03 7.39
CA TYR A 82 -8.67 2.33 8.29
C TYR A 82 -7.36 3.09 8.47
N THR A 83 -6.83 3.69 7.40
CA THR A 83 -5.62 4.52 7.42
C THR A 83 -5.82 5.85 8.16
N SER A 84 -7.02 6.42 8.09
CA SER A 84 -7.38 7.62 8.84
C SER A 84 -7.46 7.35 10.35
N ALA A 85 -7.92 6.15 10.74
CA ALA A 85 -8.04 5.75 12.15
C ALA A 85 -6.75 5.15 12.75
N TYR A 86 -5.95 4.47 11.92
CA TYR A 86 -4.71 3.82 12.31
C TYR A 86 -3.66 4.24 11.26
N HIS A 87 -2.51 4.78 11.67
CA HIS A 87 -1.43 5.31 10.82
C HIS A 87 -1.16 4.60 9.47
N LEU A 88 -0.62 5.33 8.50
CA LEU A 88 -0.26 4.75 7.20
C LEU A 88 0.90 3.76 7.37
N THR A 89 0.80 2.60 6.71
CA THR A 89 1.86 1.56 6.73
C THR A 89 2.17 1.10 5.31
N PHE A 90 3.32 0.46 5.15
CA PHE A 90 3.79 -0.03 3.85
C PHE A 90 2.78 -0.99 3.19
N PHE A 91 2.26 -1.96 3.94
CA PHE A 91 1.26 -2.89 3.42
C PHE A 91 -0.04 -2.20 2.99
N ARG A 92 -0.45 -1.13 3.69
CA ARG A 92 -1.68 -0.41 3.35
C ARG A 92 -1.56 0.35 2.05
N LEU A 93 -0.41 0.98 1.85
CA LEU A 93 -0.07 1.67 0.62
C LEU A 93 0.02 0.71 -0.57
N LEU A 94 0.59 -0.48 -0.37
CA LEU A 94 0.61 -1.53 -1.40
C LEU A 94 -0.79 -1.97 -1.82
N VAL A 95 -1.71 -2.19 -0.88
CA VAL A 95 -3.10 -2.56 -1.21
C VAL A 95 -3.76 -1.45 -2.02
N LEU A 96 -3.59 -0.17 -1.65
CA LEU A 96 -4.13 0.95 -2.42
C LEU A 96 -3.55 0.99 -3.85
N LEU A 97 -2.26 0.74 -4.01
CA LEU A 97 -1.63 0.64 -5.33
C LEU A 97 -2.24 -0.49 -6.17
N PHE A 98 -2.42 -1.69 -5.60
CA PHE A 98 -3.04 -2.81 -6.30
C PHE A 98 -4.47 -2.50 -6.75
N LEU A 99 -5.27 -1.83 -5.91
CA LEU A 99 -6.62 -1.40 -6.28
C LEU A 99 -6.63 -0.43 -7.46
N ILE A 100 -5.65 0.47 -7.55
CA ILE A 100 -5.50 1.39 -8.68
C ILE A 100 -5.12 0.61 -9.95
N ILE A 101 -4.16 -0.30 -9.85
CA ILE A 101 -3.75 -1.14 -10.99
C ILE A 101 -4.93 -1.97 -11.49
N ASP A 102 -5.67 -2.62 -10.59
CA ASP A 102 -6.86 -3.42 -10.93
C ASP A 102 -7.95 -2.58 -11.60
N PHE A 103 -8.15 -1.33 -11.16
CA PHE A 103 -9.09 -0.40 -11.79
C PHE A 103 -8.76 -0.17 -13.28
N PHE A 104 -7.48 0.05 -13.62
CA PHE A 104 -7.03 0.24 -15.00
C PHE A 104 -7.02 -1.07 -15.80
N VAL A 105 -6.64 -2.18 -15.19
CA VAL A 105 -6.69 -3.50 -15.82
C VAL A 105 -8.12 -3.85 -16.23
N LEU A 106 -9.11 -3.63 -15.35
CA LEU A 106 -10.52 -3.86 -15.66
C LEU A 106 -11.02 -2.95 -16.79
N ALA A 107 -10.50 -1.73 -16.91
CA ALA A 107 -10.84 -0.85 -18.03
C ALA A 107 -10.33 -1.44 -19.36
N GLY A 108 -9.11 -1.97 -19.36
CA GLY A 108 -8.56 -2.73 -20.49
C GLY A 108 -9.38 -3.97 -20.84
N VAL A 109 -9.89 -4.70 -19.84
CA VAL A 109 -10.81 -5.84 -20.04
C VAL A 109 -12.07 -5.40 -20.77
N ILE A 110 -12.74 -4.34 -20.30
CA ILE A 110 -13.93 -3.79 -20.98
C ILE A 110 -13.60 -3.46 -22.44
N ILE A 111 -12.50 -2.75 -22.70
CA ILE A 111 -12.10 -2.37 -24.06
C ILE A 111 -11.87 -3.61 -24.93
N SER A 112 -11.21 -4.64 -24.40
CA SER A 112 -10.96 -5.90 -25.13
C SER A 112 -12.24 -6.65 -25.48
N VAL A 113 -13.27 -6.58 -24.63
CA VAL A 113 -14.58 -7.19 -24.90
C VAL A 113 -15.28 -6.55 -26.10
N TYR A 114 -15.19 -5.23 -26.23
CA TYR A 114 -15.79 -4.50 -27.34
C TYR A 114 -14.88 -4.43 -28.58
N ASN A 115 -13.56 -4.64 -28.41
CA ASN A 115 -12.58 -4.59 -29.48
C ASN A 115 -11.69 -5.85 -29.48
N SER A 116 -12.09 -6.87 -30.26
CA SER A 116 -11.42 -8.18 -30.31
C SER A 116 -9.97 -8.16 -30.82
N LYS A 117 -9.48 -7.04 -31.37
CA LYS A 117 -8.08 -6.90 -31.81
C LYS A 117 -7.17 -6.30 -30.74
N PHE A 118 -7.71 -5.96 -29.57
CA PHE A 118 -6.94 -5.32 -28.51
C PHE A 118 -6.02 -6.31 -27.79
N PRO A 119 -4.68 -6.07 -27.75
CA PRO A 119 -3.72 -6.96 -27.10
C PRO A 119 -3.75 -6.77 -25.57
N LEU A 120 -4.77 -7.33 -24.92
CA LEU A 120 -5.04 -7.16 -23.49
C LEU A 120 -3.86 -7.54 -22.60
N PHE A 121 -3.19 -8.66 -22.89
CA PHE A 121 -2.04 -9.11 -22.10
C PHE A 121 -0.93 -8.05 -22.05
N ASN A 122 -0.54 -7.50 -23.21
CA ASN A 122 0.49 -6.48 -23.30
C ASN A 122 0.07 -5.18 -22.58
N TYR A 123 -1.21 -4.81 -22.69
CA TYR A 123 -1.76 -3.66 -21.98
C TYR A 123 -1.68 -3.83 -20.46
N CYS A 124 -2.13 -4.97 -19.92
CA CYS A 124 -2.08 -5.25 -18.49
C CYS A 124 -0.66 -5.23 -17.94
N VAL A 125 0.29 -5.84 -18.67
CA VAL A 125 1.72 -5.83 -18.30
C VAL A 125 2.26 -4.40 -18.30
N LEU A 126 1.97 -3.62 -19.33
CA LEU A 126 2.44 -2.24 -19.45
C LEU A 126 1.91 -1.35 -18.32
N ILE A 127 0.61 -1.39 -18.05
CA ILE A 127 -0.01 -0.61 -16.96
C ILE A 127 0.58 -1.00 -15.61
N THR A 128 0.66 -2.30 -15.32
CA THR A 128 1.23 -2.78 -14.06
C THR A 128 2.68 -2.32 -13.90
N ALA A 129 3.48 -2.42 -14.97
CA ALA A 129 4.87 -1.97 -14.96
C ALA A 129 4.98 -0.46 -14.71
N ILE A 130 4.18 0.37 -15.38
CA ILE A 130 4.20 1.84 -15.21
C ILE A 130 3.87 2.21 -13.76
N PHE A 131 2.77 1.68 -13.21
CA PHE A 131 2.37 1.98 -11.84
C PHE A 131 3.37 1.46 -10.81
N TYR A 132 3.91 0.26 -11.02
CA TYR A 132 4.89 -0.33 -10.12
C TYR A 132 6.23 0.42 -10.15
N ILE A 133 6.71 0.81 -11.33
CA ILE A 133 7.93 1.63 -11.48
C ILE A 133 7.70 3.00 -10.85
N GLY A 134 6.56 3.64 -11.13
CA GLY A 134 6.19 4.91 -10.51
C GLY A 134 6.21 4.82 -8.98
N PHE A 135 5.56 3.79 -8.43
CA PHE A 135 5.57 3.51 -7.00
C PHE A 135 6.96 3.28 -6.42
N SER A 136 7.79 2.48 -7.10
CA SER A 136 9.17 2.20 -6.69
C SER A 136 10.04 3.45 -6.66
N LEU A 137 9.79 4.42 -7.56
CA LEU A 137 10.54 5.67 -7.62
C LEU A 137 10.03 6.71 -6.61
N SER A 138 8.77 6.64 -6.19
CA SER A 138 8.17 7.59 -5.25
C SER A 138 8.71 7.51 -3.81
N LYS A 139 9.61 6.56 -3.50
CA LYS A 139 10.15 6.32 -2.15
C LYS A 139 9.03 6.23 -1.10
N PRO A 140 8.21 5.17 -1.15
CA PRO A 140 6.99 5.07 -0.35
C PRO A 140 7.22 5.25 1.15
N ASP A 141 8.37 4.83 1.67
CA ASP A 141 8.72 4.96 3.09
C ASP A 141 8.85 6.42 3.54
N VAL A 142 9.36 7.30 2.67
CA VAL A 142 9.46 8.74 2.93
C VAL A 142 8.06 9.36 3.01
N PHE A 143 7.18 8.98 2.09
CA PHE A 143 5.78 9.44 2.10
C PHE A 143 5.02 8.93 3.34
N ILE A 144 5.28 7.69 3.75
CA ILE A 144 4.69 7.11 4.96
C ILE A 144 5.16 7.87 6.20
N ALA A 145 6.45 8.18 6.31
CA ALA A 145 7.00 8.97 7.40
C ALA A 145 6.32 10.36 7.47
N ASP A 146 6.35 11.13 6.39
CA ASP A 146 5.78 12.48 6.32
C ASP A 146 4.26 12.50 6.62
N TYR A 147 3.50 11.55 6.09
CA TYR A 147 2.07 11.45 6.35
C TYR A 147 1.78 11.15 7.83
N ASN A 148 2.52 10.21 8.41
CA ASN A 148 2.36 9.82 9.80
C ASN A 148 2.74 10.96 10.75
N PHE A 149 3.83 11.67 10.48
CA PHE A 149 4.23 12.84 11.26
C PHE A 149 3.15 13.92 11.29
N LYS A 150 2.52 14.23 10.15
CA LYS A 150 1.45 15.23 10.07
C LYS A 150 0.17 14.85 10.82
N HIS A 151 -0.03 13.57 11.14
CA HIS A 151 -1.24 13.06 11.78
C HIS A 151 -0.98 12.48 13.18
N MET A 152 0.24 12.60 13.70
CA MET A 152 0.58 12.20 15.08
C MET A 152 0.51 13.42 16.01
N GLU A 153 -0.29 13.32 17.06
CA GLU A 153 -0.34 14.35 18.12
C GLU A 153 0.80 14.21 19.14
N SER A 154 1.32 12.99 19.33
CA SER A 154 2.48 12.69 20.17
C SER A 154 3.20 11.43 19.70
N VAL A 155 4.51 11.36 19.94
CA VAL A 155 5.30 10.15 19.73
C VAL A 155 5.19 9.30 20.99
N ASP A 156 4.58 8.13 20.85
CA ASP A 156 4.56 7.07 21.86
C ASP A 156 5.55 5.98 21.45
N LYS A 157 5.94 5.12 22.38
CA LYS A 157 6.90 4.02 22.18
C LYS A 157 6.59 3.16 20.93
N MET A 158 5.32 2.88 20.66
CA MET A 158 4.94 2.08 19.48
C MET A 158 5.20 2.83 18.16
N ASN A 159 4.96 4.14 18.14
CA ASN A 159 5.25 4.99 16.98
C ASN A 159 6.76 5.19 16.80
N MET A 160 7.50 5.34 17.91
CA MET A 160 8.95 5.40 17.93
C MET A 160 9.56 4.17 17.25
N TYR A 161 9.16 2.98 17.70
CA TYR A 161 9.62 1.71 17.14
C TYR A 161 9.25 1.56 15.65
N PHE A 162 8.04 1.97 15.26
CA PHE A 162 7.63 1.92 13.85
C PHE A 162 8.51 2.79 12.96
N LEU A 163 8.78 4.03 13.40
CA LEU A 163 9.60 4.98 12.65
C LEU A 163 11.05 4.50 12.54
N THR A 164 11.65 4.04 13.65
CA THR A 164 13.07 3.68 13.66
C THR A 164 13.35 2.29 13.06
N ASN A 165 12.49 1.30 13.30
CA ASN A 165 12.79 -0.09 12.96
C ASN A 165 11.99 -0.68 11.79
N GLU A 166 10.80 -0.16 11.47
CA GLU A 166 9.99 -0.71 10.36
C GLU A 166 10.18 0.04 9.04
N LEU A 167 10.60 1.31 9.08
CA LEU A 167 10.87 2.09 7.88
C LEU A 167 12.28 1.86 7.33
N SER A 168 12.41 1.93 6.00
CA SER A 168 13.69 1.85 5.31
C SER A 168 14.59 3.05 5.61
N TYR A 169 15.91 2.87 5.45
CA TYR A 169 16.91 3.95 5.62
C TYR A 169 16.70 5.15 4.69
N ASP A 170 15.97 4.99 3.59
CA ASP A 170 15.59 6.10 2.72
C ASP A 170 14.71 7.14 3.44
N ALA A 171 13.97 6.74 4.47
CA ALA A 171 13.16 7.63 5.30
C ALA A 171 13.95 8.23 6.48
N ALA A 172 15.13 7.68 6.80
CA ALA A 172 15.91 8.10 7.96
C ALA A 172 16.18 9.61 8.02
N PRO A 173 16.54 10.32 6.94
CA PRO A 173 16.76 11.77 7.01
C PRO A 173 15.52 12.55 7.46
N VAL A 174 14.32 12.15 7.02
CA VAL A 174 13.06 12.80 7.42
C VAL A 174 12.74 12.48 8.88
N ILE A 175 13.01 11.25 9.31
CA ILE A 175 12.78 10.79 10.67
C ILE A 175 13.72 11.49 11.66
N ILE A 176 15.01 11.60 11.33
CA ILE A 176 16.02 12.29 12.13
C ILE A 176 15.64 13.76 12.32
N ASN A 177 15.33 14.47 11.23
CA ASN A 177 14.95 15.89 11.31
C ASN A 177 13.76 16.12 12.23
N TYR A 178 12.73 15.27 12.15
CA TYR A 178 11.54 15.40 12.98
C TYR A 178 11.82 15.05 14.45
N LEU A 179 12.46 13.90 14.70
CA LEU A 179 12.76 13.46 16.06
C LEU A 179 13.73 14.42 16.78
N ASP A 180 14.63 15.05 16.04
CA ASP A 180 15.49 16.10 16.59
C ASP A 180 14.70 17.34 17.00
N GLU A 181 13.72 17.78 16.20
CA GLU A 181 12.87 18.93 16.51
C GLU A 181 12.04 18.73 17.79
N ILE A 182 11.59 17.50 18.03
CA ILE A 182 10.77 17.15 19.21
C ILE A 182 11.58 16.49 20.34
N LYS A 183 12.91 16.41 20.25
CA LYS A 183 13.75 15.66 21.20
C LYS A 183 13.58 16.10 22.66
N ASP A 184 13.22 17.36 22.87
CA ASP A 184 12.95 17.96 24.19
C ASP A 184 11.52 17.78 24.70
N GLN A 185 10.62 17.32 23.83
CA GLN A 185 9.20 17.08 24.16
C GLN A 185 8.91 15.58 24.40
N ILE A 186 9.77 14.69 23.89
CA ILE A 186 9.64 13.24 24.06
C ILE A 186 10.18 12.76 25.41
N SER A 187 9.70 11.60 25.84
CA SER A 187 10.13 10.98 27.11
C SER A 187 11.62 10.62 27.08
N SER A 188 12.26 10.56 28.24
CA SER A 188 13.68 10.18 28.35
C SER A 188 13.97 8.80 27.76
N TYR A 189 13.00 7.88 27.82
CA TYR A 189 13.12 6.55 27.22
C TYR A 189 13.10 6.61 25.68
N GLU A 190 12.22 7.42 25.09
CA GLU A 190 12.11 7.58 23.63
C GLU A 190 13.33 8.31 23.06
N ARG A 191 13.90 9.24 23.83
CA ARG A 191 15.17 9.89 23.50
C ARG A 191 16.33 8.89 23.44
N LEU A 192 16.36 7.89 24.34
CA LEU A 192 17.37 6.83 24.28
C LEU A 192 17.18 5.97 23.03
N ASP A 193 15.94 5.57 22.71
CA ASP A 193 15.64 4.82 21.47
C ASP A 193 16.05 5.61 20.21
N TYR A 194 15.92 6.94 20.22
CA TYR A 194 16.38 7.83 19.14
C TYR A 194 17.91 7.81 19.01
N ILE A 195 18.63 7.96 20.13
CA ILE A 195 20.10 7.96 20.13
C ILE A 195 20.64 6.59 19.71
N ASP A 196 20.03 5.50 20.18
CA ASP A 196 20.38 4.14 19.77
C ASP A 196 20.17 3.93 18.28
N TYR A 197 19.09 4.49 17.71
CA TYR A 197 18.84 4.47 16.27
C TYR A 197 19.91 5.22 15.47
N LEU A 198 20.32 6.42 15.89
CA LEU A 198 21.41 7.17 15.25
C LEU A 198 22.73 6.36 15.28
N ASN A 199 23.06 5.77 16.42
CA ASN A 199 24.25 4.96 16.59
C ASN A 199 24.23 3.70 15.72
N ASP A 200 23.09 2.98 15.65
CA ASP A 200 22.95 1.79 14.80
C ASP A 200 23.16 2.11 13.31
N ILE A 201 22.63 3.26 12.82
CA ILE A 201 22.86 3.70 11.44
C ILE A 201 24.34 3.95 11.18
N ILE A 202 25.01 4.67 12.08
CA ILE A 202 26.43 5.03 11.95
C ILE A 202 27.30 3.77 11.97
N GLU A 203 27.08 2.88 12.94
CA GLU A 203 27.83 1.64 13.10
C GLU A 203 27.63 0.70 11.89
N ARG A 204 26.39 0.57 11.39
CA ARG A 204 26.10 -0.24 10.19
C ARG A 204 26.80 0.29 8.95
N GLN A 205 26.94 1.60 8.83
CA GLN A 205 27.63 2.19 7.69
C GLN A 205 29.15 2.00 7.80
N GLU A 206 29.73 2.11 9.00
CA GLU A 206 31.17 1.91 9.23
C GLU A 206 31.60 0.44 9.06
N ASN A 207 30.74 -0.49 9.44
CA ASN A 207 30.99 -1.93 9.28
C ASN A 207 30.83 -2.43 7.83
N ARG A 208 30.34 -1.60 6.89
CA ARG A 208 30.12 -2.04 5.50
C ARG A 208 31.36 -1.85 4.62
N GLY A 209 31.71 -2.94 3.93
CA GLY A 209 32.72 -2.92 2.88
C GLY A 209 32.17 -2.40 1.53
N ILE A 210 33.08 -2.20 0.58
CA ILE A 210 32.80 -1.70 -0.79
C ILE A 210 31.76 -2.58 -1.53
N ARG A 211 31.69 -3.87 -1.20
CA ARG A 211 30.81 -4.85 -1.85
C ARG A 211 29.34 -4.74 -1.43
N ASP A 212 29.09 -4.26 -0.22
CA ASP A 212 27.74 -4.12 0.34
C ASP A 212 27.30 -2.66 0.39
N TYR A 213 27.89 -1.82 -0.46
CA TYR A 213 27.64 -0.38 -0.46
C TYR A 213 26.15 -0.09 -0.71
N ASN A 214 25.54 0.64 0.22
CA ASN A 214 24.18 1.13 0.09
C ASN A 214 24.17 2.66 0.17
N LEU A 215 23.69 3.30 -0.90
CA LEU A 215 23.60 4.75 -0.97
C LEU A 215 22.63 5.33 0.06
N SER A 216 21.48 4.69 0.30
CA SER A 216 20.48 5.21 1.24
C SER A 216 20.98 5.17 2.68
N LEU A 217 21.70 4.11 3.06
CA LEU A 217 22.35 4.00 4.37
C LEU A 217 23.47 5.04 4.55
N LYS A 218 24.26 5.30 3.50
CA LYS A 218 25.28 6.34 3.55
C LYS A 218 24.66 7.72 3.81
N MET A 219 23.63 8.08 3.06
CA MET A 219 22.92 9.35 3.25
C MET A 219 22.32 9.44 4.66
N ALA A 220 21.71 8.36 5.15
CA ALA A 220 21.20 8.29 6.52
C ALA A 220 22.31 8.50 7.57
N SER A 221 23.47 7.88 7.39
CA SER A 221 24.61 8.03 8.31
C SER A 221 25.23 9.42 8.26
N ASP A 222 25.32 10.04 7.09
CA ASP A 222 25.84 11.40 6.94
C ASP A 222 24.93 12.38 7.70
N THR A 223 23.59 12.24 7.56
CA THR A 223 22.61 13.01 8.34
C THR A 223 22.69 12.69 9.84
N ALA A 224 22.78 11.42 10.23
CA ALA A 224 22.87 11.05 11.65
C ALA A 224 24.12 11.64 12.33
N LYS A 225 25.26 11.71 11.64
CA LYS A 225 26.50 12.31 12.15
C LYS A 225 26.38 13.82 12.36
N GLU A 226 25.60 14.51 11.53
CA GLU A 226 25.35 15.95 11.66
C GLU A 226 24.58 16.25 12.96
N TYR A 227 23.50 15.50 13.21
CA TYR A 227 22.65 15.68 14.40
C TYR A 227 23.20 15.08 15.69
N TYR A 228 24.12 14.11 15.63
CA TYR A 228 24.78 13.55 16.81
C TYR A 228 25.83 14.50 17.43
N LEU A 229 26.32 15.48 16.66
CA LEU A 229 27.38 16.41 17.07
C LEU A 229 26.86 17.75 17.64
N GLU A 230 25.55 18.01 17.56
CA GLU A 230 24.87 19.17 18.17
C GLU A 230 24.27 18.84 19.56
#